data_AF-S8BKH3-F1
#
_entry.id   AF-S8BKH3-F1
#
_cell.length_a   1.000
_cell.length_b   1.000
_cell.length_c   1.000
_cell.angle_alpha   90.00
_cell.angle_beta   90.00
_cell.angle_gamma   90.00
#
_symmetry.space_group_name_H-M   'P 1'
#
loop_
_entity.id
_entity.type
_entity.pdbx_description
1 polymer ?
#
loop_
_entity_poly.entity_id
_entity_poly.type
_entity_poly.pdbx_seq_one_letter_code
_entity_poly.pdbx_strand_id
1 'polypeptide(L)'
;MPIPDADIFPDATGSAAQYFSKHREEQPLKIYSGWFCPFVQRALLVLHTKNIPYQYIEVNPYHKPKSLLDLNPRGLVPTLVVPASDGSQKPLIESTVICEYLDEVYADPSVNGPRLLPEDPYERARARVWIQFVGSNIIPSFHRWLQSQGSDAEKGRDEYLGNLKKFAEQLDPVGPFWRGDSISLSDIIIAP
;
A
#
# COMPACT_ATOMS: atom_id res chain seq x y z
N MET A 1 -17.86 -21.90 -4.02
CA MET A 1 -16.67 -21.08 -3.71
C MET A 1 -16.37 -20.28 -4.97
N PRO A 2 -16.20 -18.95 -4.90
CA PRO A 2 -15.80 -18.18 -6.08
C PRO A 2 -14.46 -18.70 -6.62
N ILE A 3 -14.27 -18.59 -7.93
CA ILE A 3 -13.02 -18.95 -8.62
C ILE A 3 -11.93 -17.98 -8.15
N PRO A 4 -10.75 -18.44 -7.72
CA PRO A 4 -9.62 -17.57 -7.41
C PRO A 4 -9.31 -16.59 -8.53
N ASP A 5 -9.06 -15.31 -8.19
CA ASP A 5 -8.70 -14.30 -9.19
C ASP A 5 -7.48 -14.71 -10.02
N ALA A 6 -6.52 -15.44 -9.44
CA ALA A 6 -5.34 -15.96 -10.14
C ALA A 6 -5.67 -16.97 -11.25
N ASP A 7 -6.81 -17.66 -11.18
CA ASP A 7 -7.26 -18.60 -12.22
C ASP A 7 -8.02 -17.88 -13.35
N ILE A 8 -8.42 -16.62 -13.12
CA ILE A 8 -9.09 -15.76 -14.11
C ILE A 8 -8.06 -14.81 -14.75
N PHE A 9 -7.20 -14.20 -13.94
CA PHE A 9 -6.15 -13.27 -14.33
C PHE A 9 -4.84 -13.62 -13.60
N PRO A 10 -3.86 -14.25 -14.27
CA PRO A 10 -2.60 -14.66 -13.66
C PRO A 10 -1.66 -13.47 -13.35
N ASP A 11 -1.90 -12.32 -13.98
CA ASP A 11 -1.12 -11.09 -13.87
C ASP A 11 -2.07 -9.87 -13.87
N ALA A 12 -1.53 -8.70 -13.53
CA ALA A 12 -2.24 -7.42 -13.67
C ALA A 12 -2.80 -7.21 -15.09
N THR A 13 -3.89 -6.46 -15.19
CA THR A 13 -4.57 -6.13 -16.45
C THR A 13 -4.64 -4.61 -16.69
N GLY A 14 -5.09 -4.20 -17.88
CA GLY A 14 -5.33 -2.78 -18.22
C GLY A 14 -4.09 -1.90 -18.06
N SER A 15 -4.27 -0.69 -17.51
CA SER A 15 -3.19 0.27 -17.28
C SER A 15 -2.13 -0.25 -16.29
N ALA A 16 -2.52 -1.08 -15.33
CA ALA A 16 -1.60 -1.68 -14.37
C ALA A 16 -0.62 -2.63 -15.08
N ALA A 17 -1.10 -3.44 -16.04
CA ALA A 17 -0.23 -4.30 -16.85
C ALA A 17 0.82 -3.50 -17.62
N GLN A 18 0.40 -2.42 -18.29
CA GLN A 18 1.29 -1.54 -19.05
C GLN A 18 2.30 -0.80 -18.17
N TYR A 19 1.91 -0.49 -16.93
CA TYR A 19 2.78 0.15 -15.95
C TYR A 19 3.80 -0.84 -15.39
N PHE A 20 3.37 -2.02 -14.93
CA PHE A 20 4.25 -3.01 -14.33
C PHE A 20 5.20 -3.66 -15.34
N SER A 21 4.84 -3.75 -16.63
CA SER A 21 5.76 -4.24 -17.67
C SER A 21 7.04 -3.42 -17.77
N LYS A 22 6.98 -2.12 -17.43
CA LYS A 22 8.13 -1.20 -17.42
C LYS A 22 9.02 -1.33 -16.18
N HIS A 23 8.59 -2.11 -15.19
CA HIS A 23 9.28 -2.27 -13.91
C HIS A 23 9.77 -3.71 -13.70
N ARG A 24 9.80 -4.57 -14.74
CA ARG A 24 10.23 -5.98 -14.59
C ARG A 24 11.75 -6.18 -14.60
N GLU A 25 12.51 -5.18 -15.05
CA GLU A 25 13.97 -5.24 -15.11
C GLU A 25 14.61 -5.36 -13.73
N GLU A 26 15.76 -6.00 -13.67
CA GLU A 26 16.51 -6.19 -12.43
C GLU A 26 16.89 -4.83 -11.82
N GLN A 27 16.56 -4.64 -10.54
CA GLN A 27 16.87 -3.43 -9.77
C GLN A 27 17.35 -3.80 -8.37
N PRO A 28 18.18 -2.96 -7.73
CA PRO A 28 18.62 -3.18 -6.35
C PRO A 28 17.44 -3.27 -5.36
N LEU A 29 16.42 -2.43 -5.55
CA LEU A 29 15.17 -2.44 -4.81
C LEU A 29 14.15 -3.31 -5.53
N LYS A 30 13.52 -4.26 -4.84
CA LYS A 30 12.55 -5.19 -5.43
C LYS A 30 11.28 -5.26 -4.59
N ILE A 31 10.14 -5.53 -5.22
CA ILE A 31 8.89 -5.74 -4.51
C ILE A 31 8.16 -6.98 -5.04
N TYR A 32 8.02 -7.97 -4.16
CA TYR A 32 7.15 -9.12 -4.40
C TYR A 32 5.69 -8.69 -4.19
N SER A 33 4.90 -8.87 -5.23
CA SER A 33 3.61 -8.22 -5.44
C SER A 33 2.56 -9.21 -5.91
N GLY A 34 1.33 -9.05 -5.44
CA GLY A 34 0.16 -9.65 -6.07
C GLY A 34 -0.67 -8.51 -6.68
N TRP A 35 -0.97 -8.57 -7.98
CA TRP A 35 -1.63 -7.47 -8.70
C TRP A 35 -2.98 -7.02 -8.08
N PHE A 36 -3.71 -7.96 -7.48
CA PHE A 36 -5.02 -7.73 -6.85
C PHE A 36 -4.91 -7.23 -5.39
N CYS A 37 -3.73 -7.24 -4.78
CA CYS A 37 -3.59 -7.02 -3.34
C CYS A 37 -3.60 -5.52 -2.99
N PRO A 38 -4.58 -5.03 -2.20
CA PRO A 38 -4.65 -3.60 -1.85
C PRO A 38 -3.46 -3.16 -0.98
N PHE A 39 -2.90 -4.06 -0.16
CA PHE A 39 -1.72 -3.76 0.65
C PHE A 39 -0.46 -3.57 -0.20
N VAL A 40 -0.37 -4.27 -1.33
CA VAL A 40 0.72 -4.09 -2.31
C VAL A 40 0.55 -2.75 -3.02
N GLN A 41 -0.68 -2.40 -3.40
CA GLN A 41 -0.97 -1.12 -4.07
C GLN A 41 -0.51 0.09 -3.24
N ARG A 42 -0.61 0.06 -1.91
CA ARG A 42 -0.05 1.11 -1.04
C ARG A 42 1.44 1.36 -1.32
N ALA A 43 2.26 0.31 -1.31
CA ALA A 43 3.68 0.43 -1.56
C ALA A 43 3.99 0.85 -3.00
N LEU A 44 3.25 0.31 -3.98
CA LEU A 44 3.40 0.69 -5.38
C LEU A 44 3.05 2.17 -5.64
N LEU A 45 2.04 2.70 -4.95
CA LEU A 45 1.68 4.12 -5.01
C LEU A 45 2.78 5.00 -4.42
N VAL A 46 3.44 4.60 -3.32
CA VAL A 46 4.61 5.33 -2.80
C VAL A 46 5.76 5.30 -3.81
N LEU A 47 6.10 4.11 -4.34
CA LEU A 47 7.15 3.96 -5.35
C LEU A 47 6.90 4.83 -6.58
N HIS A 48 5.66 4.86 -7.06
CA HIS A 48 5.22 5.71 -8.17
C HIS A 48 5.33 7.20 -7.84
N THR A 49 4.70 7.64 -6.74
CA THR A 49 4.64 9.05 -6.35
C THR A 49 6.02 9.63 -6.11
N LYS A 50 6.95 8.82 -5.59
CA LYS A 50 8.32 9.23 -5.29
C LYS A 50 9.30 9.00 -6.45
N ASN A 51 8.83 8.47 -7.58
CA ASN A 51 9.64 8.13 -8.75
C ASN A 51 10.87 7.27 -8.40
N ILE A 52 10.67 6.25 -7.55
CA ILE A 52 11.73 5.37 -7.08
C ILE A 52 11.90 4.24 -8.11
N PRO A 53 13.10 3.95 -8.62
CA PRO A 53 13.34 2.77 -9.44
C PRO A 53 13.23 1.48 -8.62
N TYR A 54 12.49 0.49 -9.12
CA TYR A 54 12.32 -0.81 -8.46
C TYR A 54 12.01 -1.91 -9.47
N GLN A 55 12.23 -3.15 -9.06
CA GLN A 55 11.80 -4.34 -9.77
C GLN A 55 10.45 -4.83 -9.21
N TYR A 56 9.44 -4.91 -10.06
CA TYR A 56 8.16 -5.54 -9.82
C TYR A 56 8.27 -7.05 -10.05
N ILE A 57 7.97 -7.84 -9.02
CA ILE A 57 7.94 -9.31 -9.09
C ILE A 57 6.53 -9.78 -8.75
N GLU A 58 5.78 -10.20 -9.78
CA GLU A 58 4.47 -10.83 -9.58
C GLU A 58 4.63 -12.17 -8.86
N VAL A 59 3.80 -12.42 -7.85
CA VAL A 59 3.70 -13.72 -7.18
C VAL A 59 2.27 -14.17 -7.12
N ASN A 60 2.08 -15.44 -7.47
CA ASN A 60 0.82 -16.12 -7.25
C ASN A 60 0.70 -16.47 -5.75
N PRO A 61 -0.32 -15.98 -5.03
CA PRO A 61 -0.52 -16.28 -3.60
C PRO A 61 -0.79 -17.79 -3.34
N TYR A 62 -1.30 -18.52 -4.32
CA TYR A 62 -1.59 -19.96 -4.24
C TYR A 62 -0.33 -20.80 -4.49
N HIS A 63 0.62 -20.29 -5.26
CA HIS A 63 1.89 -20.94 -5.57
C HIS A 63 3.06 -20.04 -5.15
N LYS A 64 3.31 -19.98 -3.84
CA LYS A 64 4.36 -19.14 -3.26
C LYS A 64 5.74 -19.60 -3.72
N PRO A 65 6.50 -18.78 -4.47
CA PRO A 65 7.80 -19.19 -4.98
C PRO A 65 8.82 -19.29 -3.85
N LYS A 66 9.80 -20.19 -3.99
CA LYS A 66 10.89 -20.36 -3.01
C LYS A 66 11.63 -19.05 -2.75
N SER A 67 11.83 -18.23 -3.78
CA SER A 67 12.48 -16.92 -3.68
C SER A 67 11.76 -15.96 -2.72
N LEU A 68 10.43 -16.02 -2.65
CA LEU A 68 9.65 -15.27 -1.65
C LEU A 68 9.77 -15.91 -0.26
N LEU A 69 9.65 -17.23 -0.17
CA LEU A 69 9.65 -17.94 1.12
C LEU A 69 11.00 -17.85 1.85
N ASP A 70 12.11 -17.85 1.09
CA ASP A 70 13.46 -17.67 1.64
C ASP A 70 13.63 -16.29 2.30
N LEU A 71 12.92 -15.27 1.79
CA LEU A 71 12.93 -13.89 2.30
C LEU A 71 11.89 -13.66 3.40
N ASN A 72 10.69 -14.20 3.20
CA ASN A 72 9.54 -14.05 4.07
C ASN A 72 8.85 -15.41 4.24
N PRO A 73 9.13 -16.14 5.33
CA PRO A 73 8.54 -17.45 5.60
C PRO A 73 7.01 -17.44 5.70
N ARG A 74 6.37 -16.28 5.97
CA ARG A 74 4.91 -16.15 5.92
C ARG A 74 4.39 -16.20 4.48
N GLY A 75 5.24 -15.86 3.52
CA GLY A 75 4.95 -15.79 2.09
C GLY A 75 3.80 -14.83 1.79
N LEU A 76 3.82 -13.66 2.43
CA LEU A 76 2.84 -12.61 2.26
C LEU A 76 3.40 -11.49 1.39
N VAL A 77 2.51 -10.76 0.74
CA VAL A 77 2.82 -9.56 -0.04
C VAL A 77 2.14 -8.33 0.56
N PRO A 78 2.73 -7.12 0.46
CA PRO A 78 4.03 -6.84 -0.15
C PRO A 78 5.21 -7.36 0.68
N THR A 79 6.25 -7.85 0.01
CA THR A 79 7.59 -8.02 0.60
C THR A 79 8.55 -7.17 -0.21
N LEU A 80 9.07 -6.10 0.39
CA LEU A 80 10.08 -5.23 -0.19
C LEU A 80 11.46 -5.83 0.10
N VAL A 81 12.33 -5.88 -0.90
CA VAL A 81 13.73 -6.28 -0.74
C VAL A 81 14.58 -5.05 -0.94
N VAL A 82 15.29 -4.65 0.13
CA VAL A 82 16.09 -3.44 0.16
C VAL A 82 17.58 -3.78 0.03
N PRO A 83 18.36 -3.01 -0.75
CA PRO A 83 19.80 -3.14 -0.76
C PRO A 83 20.38 -2.59 0.55
N ALA A 84 21.24 -3.37 1.21
CA ALA A 84 21.95 -2.95 2.41
C ALA A 84 23.37 -2.48 2.06
N SER A 85 23.97 -1.67 2.95
CA SER A 85 25.32 -1.12 2.78
C SER A 85 26.42 -2.18 2.74
N ASP A 86 26.17 -3.36 3.31
CA ASP A 86 27.05 -4.53 3.29
C ASP A 86 26.95 -5.34 1.97
N GLY A 87 26.17 -4.87 0.99
CA GLY A 87 25.92 -5.54 -0.28
C GLY A 87 24.87 -6.66 -0.20
N SER A 88 24.32 -6.94 0.98
CA SER A 88 23.24 -7.90 1.15
C SER A 88 21.88 -7.32 0.76
N GLN A 89 20.89 -8.21 0.62
CA GLN A 89 19.49 -7.86 0.43
C GLN A 89 18.70 -8.19 1.69
N LYS A 90 17.92 -7.23 2.19
CA LYS A 90 17.13 -7.39 3.42
C LYS A 90 15.63 -7.30 3.12
N PRO A 91 14.80 -8.25 3.59
CA PRO A 91 13.36 -8.16 3.40
C PRO A 91 12.73 -7.21 4.42
N LEU A 92 11.71 -6.47 3.97
CA LEU A 92 10.82 -5.65 4.79
C LEU A 92 9.37 -6.00 4.45
N ILE A 93 8.56 -6.12 5.50
CA ILE A 93 7.14 -6.52 5.42
C ILE A 93 6.26 -5.48 6.12
N GLU A 94 4.95 -5.69 6.07
CA GLU A 94 3.92 -4.76 6.56
C GLU A 94 3.80 -3.50 5.68
N SER A 95 2.69 -3.35 4.96
CA SER A 95 2.55 -2.34 3.90
C SER A 95 2.77 -0.90 4.39
N THR A 96 2.29 -0.57 5.60
CA THR A 96 2.42 0.78 6.17
C THR A 96 3.87 1.08 6.55
N VAL A 97 4.57 0.09 7.13
CA VAL A 97 5.99 0.18 7.48
C VAL A 97 6.85 0.33 6.23
N ILE A 98 6.56 -0.44 5.18
CA ILE A 98 7.20 -0.29 3.87
C ILE A 98 7.01 1.12 3.31
N CYS A 99 5.80 1.67 3.39
CA CYS A 99 5.53 3.02 2.89
C CYS A 99 6.30 4.09 3.67
N GLU A 100 6.34 4.01 5.01
CA GLU A 100 7.12 4.93 5.83
C GLU A 100 8.62 4.83 5.56
N TYR A 101 9.15 3.61 5.42
CA TYR A 101 10.56 3.39 5.08
C TYR A 101 10.92 4.03 3.73
N LEU A 102 10.08 3.86 2.71
CA LEU A 102 10.30 4.46 1.40
C LEU A 102 10.22 5.99 1.46
N ASP A 103 9.31 6.57 2.25
CA ASP A 103 9.24 8.02 2.41
C ASP A 103 10.45 8.60 3.15
N GLU A 104 10.98 7.86 4.14
CA GLU A 104 12.15 8.24 4.94
C GLU A 104 13.46 8.14 4.15
N VAL A 105 13.70 7.02 3.46
CA VAL A 105 14.95 6.80 2.71
C VAL A 105 15.03 7.68 1.46
N TYR A 106 13.90 7.88 0.78
CA TYR A 106 13.80 8.70 -0.44
C TYR A 106 13.23 10.08 -0.13
N ALA A 107 13.85 10.76 0.85
CA ALA A 107 13.36 11.98 1.47
C ALA A 107 13.62 13.27 0.69
N ASP A 108 14.52 13.27 -0.30
CA ASP A 108 14.91 14.48 -1.04
C ASP A 108 13.91 14.81 -2.16
N PRO A 109 13.08 15.87 -2.04
CA PRO A 109 12.06 16.19 -3.03
C PRO A 109 12.62 16.76 -4.34
N SER A 110 13.93 17.06 -4.42
CA SER A 110 14.59 17.48 -5.66
C SER A 110 15.04 16.30 -6.52
N VAL A 111 15.27 15.14 -5.88
CA VAL A 111 15.70 13.89 -6.54
C VAL A 111 14.54 12.91 -6.65
N ASN A 112 13.73 12.82 -5.60
CA ASN A 112 12.56 11.98 -5.49
C ASN A 112 11.30 12.85 -5.48
N GLY A 113 10.13 12.22 -5.59
CA GLY A 113 8.86 12.93 -5.43
C GLY A 113 8.65 13.48 -4.01
N PRO A 114 7.48 14.10 -3.75
CA PRO A 114 7.23 14.84 -2.53
C PRO A 114 7.37 13.98 -1.26
N ARG A 115 7.63 14.64 -0.13
CA ARG A 115 7.48 14.02 1.19
C ARG A 115 6.01 13.72 1.44
N LEU A 116 5.71 12.48 1.81
CA LEU A 116 4.34 12.02 2.04
C LEU A 116 3.91 12.22 3.50
N LEU A 117 4.86 12.25 4.42
CA LEU A 117 4.68 12.62 5.82
C LEU A 117 5.19 14.04 6.12
N PRO A 118 4.60 14.72 7.11
CA PRO A 118 5.10 16.01 7.60
C PRO A 118 6.52 15.92 8.17
N GLU A 119 7.29 17.00 8.03
CA GLU A 119 8.58 17.14 8.70
C GLU A 119 8.41 17.40 10.20
N ASP A 120 7.43 18.25 10.55
CA ASP A 120 7.10 18.53 11.94
C ASP A 120 6.75 17.22 12.69
N PRO A 121 7.43 16.91 13.80
CA PRO A 121 7.23 15.66 14.53
C PRO A 121 5.80 15.47 15.04
N TYR A 122 5.13 16.53 15.47
CA TYR A 122 3.77 16.45 16.01
C TYR A 122 2.76 16.18 14.90
N GLU A 123 2.82 16.93 13.81
CA GLU A 123 1.94 16.69 12.65
C GLU A 123 2.18 15.30 12.06
N ARG A 124 3.42 14.82 12.04
CA ARG A 124 3.73 13.46 11.57
C ARG A 124 3.14 12.39 12.48
N ALA A 125 3.16 12.60 13.79
CA ALA A 125 2.46 11.72 14.74
C ALA A 125 0.95 11.75 14.51
N ARG A 126 0.35 12.93 14.26
CA ARG A 126 -1.08 13.04 13.93
C ARG A 126 -1.44 12.29 12.64
N ALA A 127 -0.62 12.40 11.59
CA ALA A 127 -0.82 11.64 10.35
C ALA A 127 -0.80 10.12 10.62
N ARG A 128 0.13 9.64 11.45
CA ARG A 128 0.22 8.22 11.85
C ARG A 128 -1.03 7.73 12.60
N VAL A 129 -1.64 8.57 13.43
CA VAL A 129 -2.91 8.22 14.11
C VAL A 129 -4.01 7.93 13.08
N TRP A 130 -4.12 8.76 12.03
CA TRP A 130 -5.15 8.56 11.01
C TRP A 130 -4.82 7.43 10.03
N ILE A 131 -3.55 7.20 9.71
CA ILE A 131 -3.09 6.00 9.00
C ILE A 131 -3.46 4.73 9.79
N GLN A 132 -3.24 4.74 11.12
CA GLN A 132 -3.65 3.65 11.99
C GLN A 132 -5.17 3.49 11.99
N PHE A 133 -5.94 4.58 12.07
CA PHE A 133 -7.40 4.56 12.00
C PHE A 133 -7.92 3.90 10.71
N VAL A 134 -7.29 4.13 9.56
CA VAL A 134 -7.63 3.41 8.32
C VAL A 134 -7.47 1.90 8.52
N GLY A 135 -6.35 1.46 9.09
CA GLY A 135 -6.05 0.05 9.33
C GLY A 135 -6.90 -0.63 10.40
N SER A 136 -7.25 0.08 11.48
CA SER A 136 -7.97 -0.49 12.62
C SER A 136 -9.50 -0.32 12.57
N ASN A 137 -10.00 0.63 11.77
CA ASN A 137 -11.42 0.97 11.73
C ASN A 137 -11.99 0.80 10.32
N ILE A 138 -11.47 1.55 9.34
CA ILE A 138 -12.05 1.60 7.98
C ILE A 138 -11.95 0.23 7.30
N ILE A 139 -10.74 -0.32 7.16
CA ILE A 139 -10.53 -1.61 6.48
C ILE A 139 -11.28 -2.76 7.17
N PRO A 140 -11.26 -2.92 8.52
CA PRO A 140 -12.05 -3.95 9.17
C PRO A 140 -13.57 -3.76 9.03
N SER A 141 -14.09 -2.52 9.06
CA SER A 141 -15.51 -2.27 8.80
C SER A 141 -15.90 -2.56 7.35
N PHE A 142 -15.04 -2.26 6.39
CA PHE A 142 -15.25 -2.59 4.98
C PHE A 142 -15.37 -4.10 4.78
N HIS A 143 -14.42 -4.88 5.31
CA HIS A 143 -14.47 -6.34 5.21
C HIS A 143 -15.69 -6.95 5.90
N ARG A 144 -16.06 -6.44 7.09
CA ARG A 144 -17.29 -6.89 7.77
C ARG A 144 -18.54 -6.59 6.95
N TRP A 145 -18.61 -5.42 6.33
CA TRP A 145 -19.72 -5.10 5.42
C TRP A 145 -19.71 -6.00 4.18
N LEU A 146 -18.57 -6.17 3.51
CA LEU A 146 -18.44 -7.01 2.32
C LEU A 146 -18.85 -8.48 2.58
N GLN A 147 -18.60 -8.98 3.78
CA GLN A 147 -18.92 -10.35 4.19
C GLN A 147 -20.31 -10.49 4.84
N SER A 148 -21.01 -9.38 5.09
CA SER A 148 -22.32 -9.39 5.73
C SER A 148 -23.38 -10.09 4.87
N GLN A 149 -24.40 -10.65 5.52
CA GLN A 149 -25.51 -11.35 4.88
C GLN A 149 -26.83 -10.88 5.50
N GLY A 150 -27.90 -10.86 4.70
CA GLY A 150 -29.25 -10.53 5.18
C GLY A 150 -29.33 -9.13 5.81
N SER A 151 -30.03 -9.03 6.94
CA SER A 151 -30.33 -7.75 7.61
C SER A 151 -29.12 -7.05 8.25
N ASP A 152 -27.97 -7.72 8.36
CA ASP A 152 -26.77 -7.11 8.95
C ASP A 152 -25.99 -6.22 7.97
N ALA A 153 -26.33 -6.26 6.67
CA ALA A 153 -25.66 -5.47 5.64
C ALA A 153 -25.83 -3.95 5.83
N GLU A 154 -26.99 -3.50 6.30
CA GLU A 154 -27.23 -2.07 6.55
C GLU A 154 -26.36 -1.55 7.70
N LYS A 155 -26.26 -2.31 8.80
CA LYS A 155 -25.42 -1.95 9.95
C LYS A 155 -23.94 -1.90 9.57
N GLY A 156 -23.45 -2.89 8.81
CA GLY A 156 -22.08 -2.91 8.31
C GLY A 156 -21.77 -1.72 7.41
N ARG A 157 -22.69 -1.38 6.50
CA ARG A 157 -22.58 -0.19 5.64
C ARG A 157 -22.51 1.09 6.47
N ASP A 158 -23.42 1.26 7.43
CA ASP A 158 -23.51 2.49 8.22
C ASP A 158 -22.27 2.67 9.12
N GLU A 159 -21.70 1.58 9.64
CA GLU A 159 -20.43 1.62 10.37
C GLU A 159 -19.27 2.04 9.46
N TYR A 160 -19.15 1.44 8.28
CA TYR A 160 -18.11 1.78 7.31
C TYR A 160 -18.20 3.25 6.86
N LEU A 161 -19.41 3.71 6.50
CA LEU A 161 -19.65 5.11 6.16
C LEU A 161 -19.37 6.05 7.33
N GLY A 162 -19.71 5.66 8.56
CA GLY A 162 -19.39 6.41 9.76
C GLY A 162 -17.89 6.58 9.99
N ASN A 163 -17.10 5.53 9.73
CA ASN A 163 -15.63 5.61 9.82
C ASN A 163 -15.04 6.47 8.69
N LEU A 164 -15.54 6.35 7.46
CA LEU A 164 -15.13 7.23 6.36
C LEU A 164 -15.43 8.70 6.67
N LYS A 165 -16.60 8.99 7.22
CA LYS A 165 -16.97 10.36 7.60
C LYS A 165 -16.01 10.93 8.65
N LYS A 166 -15.67 10.18 9.71
CA LYS A 166 -14.70 10.61 10.72
C LYS A 166 -13.32 10.91 10.13
N PHE A 167 -12.88 10.11 9.16
CA PHE A 167 -11.63 10.35 8.45
C PHE A 167 -11.71 11.61 7.56
N ALA A 168 -12.83 11.79 6.86
CA ALA A 168 -13.09 12.95 6.01
C ALA A 168 -13.24 14.27 6.79
N GLU A 169 -13.74 14.23 8.03
CA GLU A 169 -13.82 15.39 8.94
C GLU A 169 -12.44 15.98 9.29
N GLN A 170 -11.35 15.30 8.93
CA GLN A 170 -9.97 15.73 9.15
C GLN A 170 -9.27 16.18 7.88
N LEU A 171 -9.95 16.13 6.73
CA LEU A 171 -9.44 16.68 5.48
C LEU A 171 -9.11 18.16 5.68
N ASP A 172 -7.94 18.56 5.19
CA ASP A 172 -7.62 19.97 5.08
C ASP A 172 -8.65 20.68 4.18
N PRO A 173 -9.17 21.87 4.58
CA PRO A 173 -10.19 22.58 3.81
C PRO A 173 -9.75 23.03 2.42
N VAL A 174 -8.45 23.10 2.13
CA VAL A 174 -7.93 23.47 0.80
C VAL A 174 -8.16 22.34 -0.20
N GLY A 175 -7.91 21.08 0.20
CA GLY A 175 -7.97 19.92 -0.69
C GLY A 175 -7.05 20.02 -1.93
N PRO A 176 -7.08 19.04 -2.84
CA PRO A 176 -8.01 17.91 -2.89
C PRO A 176 -7.57 16.69 -2.04
N PHE A 177 -6.38 16.72 -1.44
CA PHE A 177 -5.81 15.63 -0.66
C PHE A 177 -6.03 15.82 0.84
N TRP A 178 -5.77 14.77 1.62
CA TRP A 178 -5.99 14.74 3.06
C TRP A 178 -5.29 15.88 3.81
N ARG A 179 -4.13 16.31 3.31
CA ARG A 179 -3.33 17.40 3.89
C ARG A 179 -3.31 18.69 3.05
N GLY A 180 -4.28 18.88 2.16
CA GLY A 180 -4.42 20.09 1.35
C GLY A 180 -4.10 19.81 -0.11
N ASP A 181 -3.25 20.64 -0.71
CA ASP A 181 -2.99 20.65 -2.15
C ASP A 181 -2.08 19.50 -2.64
N SER A 182 -1.46 18.77 -1.72
CA SER A 182 -0.43 17.77 -2.01
C SER A 182 -0.78 16.40 -1.44
N ILE A 183 -0.51 15.36 -2.23
CA ILE A 183 -0.72 13.96 -1.83
C ILE A 183 0.08 13.62 -0.57
N SER A 184 -0.55 12.91 0.36
CA SER A 184 0.07 12.47 1.62
C SER A 184 0.02 10.95 1.77
N LEU A 185 0.74 10.45 2.77
CA LEU A 185 0.70 9.02 3.07
C LEU A 185 -0.71 8.58 3.51
N SER A 186 -1.50 9.44 4.16
CA SER A 186 -2.90 9.15 4.51
C SER A 186 -3.75 8.85 3.27
N ASP A 187 -3.56 9.60 2.18
CA ASP A 187 -4.24 9.38 0.90
C ASP A 187 -3.85 8.04 0.28
N ILE A 188 -2.55 7.74 0.26
CA ILE A 188 -2.02 6.50 -0.31
C ILE A 188 -2.52 5.26 0.46
N ILE A 189 -2.66 5.35 1.79
CA ILE A 189 -3.06 4.23 2.64
C ILE A 189 -4.55 3.87 2.44
N ILE A 190 -5.42 4.85 2.18
CA ILE A 190 -6.86 4.65 2.01
C ILE A 190 -7.30 4.42 0.55
N ALA A 191 -6.48 4.79 -0.43
CA ALA A 191 -6.85 4.74 -1.85
C ALA A 191 -7.18 3.33 -2.40
N PRO A 192 -6.42 2.26 -2.06
CA PRO A 192 -6.76 0.89 -2.46
C PRO A 192 -8.03 0.35 -1.79
#